data_AF-A0AAN7PGX3-F1
#
_entry.id   AF-A0AAN7PGX3-F1
#
_cell.length_a   1.000
_cell.length_b   1.000
_cell.length_c   1.000
_cell.angle_alpha   90.00
_cell.angle_beta   90.00
_cell.angle_gamma   90.00
#
_symmetry.space_group_name_H-M   'P 1'
#
loop_
_entity.id
_entity.type
_entity.pdbx_description
1 polymer ?
#
loop_
_entity_poly.entity_id
_entity_poly.type
_entity_poly.pdbx_seq_one_letter_code
_entity_poly.pdbx_strand_id
1 'polypeptide(L)'
;MSVDKFGRLYENTRRAATNQREPPGVGFILTGDNNYDMKNRRLINVGNPIDSHNALNLKHYLSSKCDFDGNRLTQVGDPKDNADATNKAYVGDIVRKHEARIYESTEVYVNKRINGIQLVISSDINGIVANTIPNTVKTLMNEMIKEKIDDNPHANGTSIYNLTTQIHAMQSLTSRINQLEKKLDSNVTLLTTIVMNFERRFDDYVKHMSGIMIKREAAAATTTTTLTTATSNTDKTM
;
A
#
# COMPACT_ATOMS: atom_id res chain seq x y z
N MET A 1 -60.27 48.35 51.56
CA MET A 1 -59.59 47.89 50.32
C MET A 1 -58.63 46.79 50.71
N SER A 2 -58.71 45.61 50.08
CA SER A 2 -57.82 44.48 50.37
C SER A 2 -56.55 44.63 49.54
N VAL A 3 -55.39 44.46 50.19
CA VAL A 3 -54.06 44.41 49.57
C VAL A 3 -53.46 43.04 49.82
N ASP A 4 -52.69 42.50 48.88
CA ASP A 4 -51.93 41.27 49.15
C ASP A 4 -50.82 41.53 50.19
N LYS A 5 -50.16 40.47 50.66
CA LYS A 5 -49.03 40.55 51.62
C LYS A 5 -47.81 41.35 51.11
N PHE A 6 -47.88 41.88 49.88
CA PHE A 6 -46.88 42.72 49.24
C PHE A 6 -47.42 44.12 48.86
N GLY A 7 -48.59 44.52 49.39
CA GLY A 7 -49.12 45.87 49.24
C GLY A 7 -49.69 46.20 47.86
N ARG A 8 -49.96 45.21 47.01
CA ARG A 8 -50.52 45.44 45.66
C ARG A 8 -52.05 45.49 45.69
N LEU A 9 -52.61 46.50 45.02
CA LEU A 9 -54.06 46.68 44.84
C LEU A 9 -54.59 45.72 43.75
N TYR A 10 -55.66 44.98 44.04
CA TYR A 10 -56.21 43.93 43.18
C TYR A 10 -56.80 44.40 41.83
N GLU A 11 -56.98 45.71 41.62
CA GLU A 11 -57.70 46.23 40.45
C GLU A 11 -56.86 46.34 39.16
N ASN A 12 -55.54 46.10 39.21
CA ASN A 12 -54.65 46.29 38.06
C ASN A 12 -54.18 45.01 37.33
N THR A 13 -54.66 43.82 37.68
CA THR A 13 -54.12 42.56 37.10
C THR A 13 -54.83 42.03 35.86
N ARG A 14 -55.88 42.69 35.34
CA ARG A 14 -56.65 42.18 34.18
C ARG A 14 -56.38 42.86 32.82
N ARG A 15 -55.45 43.81 32.69
CA ARG A 15 -55.29 44.60 31.44
C ARG A 15 -53.86 44.88 30.96
N ALA A 16 -52.93 43.92 31.09
CA ALA A 16 -51.61 44.03 30.46
C ALA A 16 -51.16 42.70 29.84
N ALA A 17 -52.05 42.03 29.11
CA ALA A 17 -51.71 40.89 28.27
C ALA A 17 -51.34 41.38 26.87
N THR A 18 -50.11 41.83 26.66
CA THR A 18 -49.34 41.72 25.40
C THR A 18 -47.93 42.28 25.64
N ASN A 19 -46.91 41.42 25.68
CA ASN A 19 -45.47 41.76 25.70
C ASN A 19 -44.88 42.36 26.99
N GLN A 20 -45.48 42.11 28.16
CA GLN A 20 -44.78 42.36 29.41
C GLN A 20 -43.75 41.24 29.63
N ARG A 21 -42.46 41.56 29.42
CA ARG A 21 -41.35 40.69 29.82
C ARG A 21 -41.58 40.39 31.30
N GLU A 22 -41.85 39.13 31.60
CA GLU A 22 -42.09 38.68 32.96
C GLU A 22 -40.97 39.17 33.89
N PRO A 23 -41.27 39.51 35.16
CA PRO A 23 -40.24 39.91 36.11
C PRO A 23 -39.06 38.92 36.05
N PRO A 24 -37.80 39.39 36.16
CA PRO A 24 -36.65 38.49 36.25
C PRO A 24 -36.96 37.37 37.27
N GLY A 25 -37.01 36.13 36.80
CA GLY A 25 -37.33 34.98 37.66
C GLY A 25 -38.76 34.42 37.59
N VAL A 26 -39.56 34.64 36.53
CA VAL A 26 -40.63 33.65 36.23
C VAL A 26 -39.95 32.37 35.75
N GLY A 27 -39.67 31.54 36.75
CA GLY A 27 -38.76 30.42 36.68
C GLY A 27 -39.33 29.19 36.00
N PHE A 28 -38.57 28.13 36.15
CA PHE A 28 -38.98 26.75 35.93
C PHE A 28 -40.19 26.39 36.80
N ILE A 29 -41.07 25.54 36.29
CA ILE A 29 -42.12 24.91 37.11
C ILE A 29 -41.55 23.60 37.63
N LEU A 30 -41.58 23.41 38.95
CA LEU A 30 -41.29 22.11 39.54
C LEU A 30 -42.47 21.18 39.24
N THR A 31 -42.20 20.09 38.53
CA THR A 31 -43.19 19.05 38.21
C THR A 31 -43.37 18.10 39.41
N GLY A 32 -44.43 17.28 39.38
CA GLY A 32 -44.75 16.37 40.49
C GLY A 32 -43.71 15.27 40.75
N ASP A 33 -42.80 15.07 39.79
CA ASP A 33 -41.63 14.18 39.82
C ASP A 33 -40.31 14.93 40.14
N ASN A 34 -40.39 16.15 40.69
CA ASN A 34 -39.26 16.99 41.07
C ASN A 34 -38.32 17.42 39.91
N ASN A 35 -38.83 17.49 38.69
CA ASN A 35 -38.10 18.03 37.53
C ASN A 35 -38.50 19.47 37.23
N TYR A 36 -37.67 20.18 36.45
CA TYR A 36 -37.94 21.55 36.03
C TYR A 36 -38.49 21.61 34.60
N ASP A 37 -39.75 22.03 34.45
CA ASP A 37 -40.38 22.24 33.15
C ASP A 37 -40.18 23.69 32.69
N MET A 38 -39.59 23.84 31.49
CA MET A 38 -39.31 25.13 30.84
C MET A 38 -40.48 25.62 29.96
N LYS A 39 -41.59 24.88 29.86
CA LYS A 39 -42.80 25.22 29.07
C LYS A 39 -42.48 25.68 27.64
N ASN A 40 -41.73 24.86 26.91
CA ASN A 40 -41.27 25.14 25.54
C ASN A 40 -40.44 26.43 25.39
N ARG A 41 -39.87 26.98 26.48
CA ARG A 41 -38.94 28.11 26.40
C ARG A 41 -37.53 27.60 26.07
N ARG A 42 -36.77 28.41 25.34
CA ARG A 42 -35.37 28.11 24.99
C ARG A 42 -34.47 28.39 26.19
N LEU A 43 -33.63 27.42 26.53
CA LEU A 43 -32.49 27.63 27.42
C LEU A 43 -31.31 28.15 26.58
N ILE A 44 -30.86 29.38 26.84
CA ILE A 44 -29.76 30.04 26.12
C ILE A 44 -28.65 30.44 27.10
N ASN A 45 -27.44 30.66 26.59
CA ASN A 45 -26.25 31.03 27.38
C ASN A 45 -25.87 30.00 28.45
N VAL A 46 -26.12 28.72 28.20
CA VAL A 46 -25.65 27.62 29.05
C VAL A 46 -24.13 27.52 28.94
N GLY A 47 -23.45 27.43 30.08
CA GLY A 47 -22.01 27.16 30.15
C GLY A 47 -21.65 25.78 29.60
N ASN A 48 -20.36 25.46 29.58
CA ASN A 48 -19.95 24.09 29.30
C ASN A 48 -20.41 23.18 30.45
N PRO A 49 -20.87 21.95 30.15
CA PRO A 49 -21.17 20.97 31.18
C PRO A 49 -19.90 20.72 32.01
N ILE A 50 -20.08 20.58 33.32
CA ILE A 50 -19.00 20.21 34.26
C ILE A 50 -19.08 18.71 34.57
N ASP A 51 -20.30 18.17 34.60
CA ASP A 51 -20.62 16.76 34.86
C ASP A 51 -21.36 16.11 33.69
N SER A 52 -21.26 14.79 33.58
CA SER A 52 -22.02 13.90 32.70
C SER A 52 -23.54 14.12 32.69
N HIS A 53 -24.13 14.58 33.80
CA HIS A 53 -25.57 14.82 33.91
C HIS A 53 -26.00 16.27 33.58
N ASN A 54 -25.07 17.13 33.17
CA ASN A 54 -25.38 18.51 32.81
C ASN A 54 -25.93 18.63 31.38
N ALA A 55 -26.71 19.67 31.13
CA ALA A 55 -27.20 19.98 29.79
C ALA A 55 -26.03 20.38 28.86
N LEU A 56 -25.95 19.73 27.69
CA LEU A 56 -24.95 20.03 26.68
C LEU A 56 -25.30 21.31 25.91
N ASN A 57 -24.31 22.17 25.69
CA ASN A 57 -24.40 23.22 24.67
C ASN A 57 -23.79 22.71 23.34
N LEU A 58 -24.26 23.25 22.22
CA LEU A 58 -23.84 22.82 20.87
C LEU A 58 -22.33 22.97 20.65
N LYS A 59 -21.73 24.06 21.16
CA LYS A 59 -20.29 24.31 21.04
C LYS A 59 -19.50 23.18 21.71
N HIS A 60 -19.88 22.80 22.92
CA HIS A 60 -19.25 21.70 23.66
C HIS A 60 -19.40 20.39 22.89
N TYR A 61 -20.63 20.04 22.48
CA TYR A 61 -20.91 18.81 21.72
C TYR A 61 -20.09 18.67 20.43
N LEU A 62 -19.92 19.76 19.68
CA LEU A 62 -19.12 19.75 18.45
C LEU A 62 -17.60 19.79 18.71
N SER A 63 -17.18 20.32 19.86
CA SER A 63 -15.76 20.44 20.22
C SER A 63 -15.21 19.23 20.98
N SER A 64 -16.07 18.49 21.68
CA SER A 64 -15.75 17.16 22.17
C SER A 64 -15.65 16.27 20.95
N LYS A 65 -14.46 15.72 20.68
CA LYS A 65 -14.28 14.64 19.71
C LYS A 65 -15.46 13.68 19.85
N CYS A 66 -16.17 13.36 18.77
CA CYS A 66 -17.11 12.24 18.77
C CYS A 66 -16.29 10.99 19.02
N ASP A 67 -16.08 10.67 20.29
CA ASP A 67 -15.58 9.39 20.71
C ASP A 67 -16.73 8.43 20.53
N PHE A 68 -16.58 7.49 19.60
CA PHE A 68 -17.58 6.49 19.34
C PHE A 68 -17.52 5.36 20.37
N ASP A 69 -16.70 5.46 21.42
CA ASP A 69 -16.63 4.51 22.54
C ASP A 69 -16.41 3.07 22.06
N GLY A 70 -15.48 2.91 21.12
CA GLY A 70 -15.20 1.62 20.48
C GLY A 70 -16.30 1.09 19.53
N ASN A 71 -17.39 1.83 19.31
CA ASN A 71 -18.41 1.44 18.35
C ASN A 71 -17.89 1.48 16.91
N ARG A 72 -18.41 0.56 16.10
CA ARG A 72 -18.03 0.42 14.69
C ARG A 72 -18.70 1.51 13.84
N LEU A 73 -17.88 2.27 13.10
CA LEU A 73 -18.34 3.11 12.01
C LEU A 73 -18.54 2.25 10.76
N THR A 74 -19.79 2.06 10.32
CA THR A 74 -20.13 1.11 9.24
C THR A 74 -20.30 1.77 7.87
N GLN A 75 -20.29 3.11 7.77
CA GLN A 75 -20.58 3.84 6.53
C GLN A 75 -19.83 5.19 6.45
N VAL A 76 -18.51 5.17 6.51
CA VAL A 76 -17.69 6.38 6.24
C VAL A 76 -17.42 6.49 4.75
N GLY A 77 -17.57 7.71 4.20
CA GLY A 77 -17.27 7.98 2.80
C GLY A 77 -15.77 7.87 2.48
N ASP A 78 -15.41 8.09 1.23
CA ASP A 78 -14.00 8.16 0.83
C ASP A 78 -13.34 9.41 1.42
N PRO A 79 -12.07 9.31 1.84
CA PRO A 79 -11.31 10.46 2.34
C PRO A 79 -11.11 11.48 1.22
N LYS A 80 -11.23 12.76 1.54
CA LYS A 80 -10.94 13.90 0.66
C LYS A 80 -9.68 14.64 1.09
N ASP A 81 -9.38 14.61 2.39
CA ASP A 81 -8.21 15.23 2.99
C ASP A 81 -7.35 14.21 3.75
N ASN A 82 -6.09 14.58 4.03
CA ASN A 82 -5.12 13.71 4.70
C ASN A 82 -5.49 13.34 6.15
N ALA A 83 -6.41 14.10 6.76
CA ALA A 83 -6.86 13.88 8.13
C ALA A 83 -8.15 13.03 8.21
N ASP A 84 -8.76 12.70 7.07
CA ASP A 84 -10.00 11.96 7.04
C ASP A 84 -9.80 10.49 7.43
N ALA A 85 -10.83 9.92 8.06
CA ALA A 85 -10.88 8.48 8.27
C ALA A 85 -11.02 7.76 6.92
N THR A 86 -10.28 6.68 6.74
CA THR A 86 -10.35 5.88 5.52
C THR A 86 -11.34 4.73 5.66
N ASN A 87 -12.02 4.36 4.58
CA ASN A 87 -12.80 3.13 4.50
C ASN A 87 -12.00 2.00 3.82
N LYS A 88 -12.48 0.76 3.99
CA LYS A 88 -11.84 -0.44 3.45
C LYS A 88 -11.79 -0.45 1.92
N ALA A 89 -12.81 0.07 1.24
CA ALA A 89 -12.87 0.09 -0.22
C ALA A 89 -11.76 1.00 -0.78
N TYR A 90 -11.65 2.23 -0.27
CA TYR A 90 -10.60 3.18 -0.63
C TYR A 90 -9.20 2.58 -0.46
N VAL A 91 -8.90 1.97 0.70
CA VAL A 91 -7.59 1.34 0.93
C VAL A 91 -7.35 0.19 -0.05
N GLY A 92 -8.36 -0.64 -0.29
CA GLY A 92 -8.28 -1.74 -1.24
C GLY A 92 -7.97 -1.29 -2.68
N ASP A 93 -8.56 -0.18 -3.12
CA ASP A 93 -8.32 0.37 -4.45
C ASP A 93 -6.90 0.95 -4.60
N ILE A 94 -6.40 1.63 -3.56
CA ILE A 94 -5.01 2.12 -3.53
C ILE A 94 -4.00 0.97 -3.59
N VAL A 95 -4.24 -0.10 -2.82
CA VAL A 95 -3.40 -1.31 -2.82
C VAL A 95 -3.39 -1.96 -4.20
N ARG A 96 -4.57 -2.22 -4.78
CA ARG A 96 -4.69 -2.83 -6.12
C ARG A 96 -3.98 -2.02 -7.20
N LYS A 97 -4.08 -0.69 -7.13
CA LYS A 97 -3.36 0.22 -8.05
C LYS A 97 -1.85 0.12 -7.89
N HIS A 98 -1.34 -0.02 -6.67
CA HIS A 98 0.09 -0.20 -6.45
C HIS A 98 0.58 -1.57 -6.93
N GLU A 99 -0.19 -2.64 -6.68
CA GLU A 99 0.12 -3.99 -7.17
C GLU A 99 0.22 -4.01 -8.70
N ALA A 100 -0.74 -3.42 -9.42
CA ALA A 100 -0.71 -3.35 -10.88
C ALA A 100 0.56 -2.64 -11.40
N ARG A 101 0.98 -1.53 -10.77
CA ARG A 101 2.20 -0.81 -11.15
C ARG A 101 3.47 -1.63 -10.91
N ILE A 102 3.50 -2.44 -9.85
CA ILE A 102 4.64 -3.32 -9.55
C ILE A 102 4.76 -4.38 -10.66
N TYR A 103 3.66 -5.03 -11.04
CA TYR A 103 3.65 -6.03 -12.12
C TYR A 103 4.15 -5.44 -13.44
N GLU A 104 3.58 -4.30 -13.87
CA GLU A 104 3.96 -3.65 -15.13
C GLU A 104 5.44 -3.25 -15.15
N SER A 105 5.97 -2.70 -14.04
CA SER A 105 7.39 -2.32 -13.96
C SER A 105 8.35 -3.52 -14.04
N THR A 106 7.93 -4.66 -13.48
CA THR A 106 8.76 -5.87 -13.41
C THR A 106 8.76 -6.58 -14.75
N GLU A 107 7.59 -6.68 -15.40
CA GLU A 107 7.45 -7.26 -16.73
C GLU A 107 8.28 -6.51 -17.77
N VAL A 108 8.21 -5.16 -17.77
CA VAL A 108 9.00 -4.33 -18.68
C VAL A 108 10.51 -4.52 -18.46
N TYR A 109 10.97 -4.57 -17.21
CA TYR A 109 12.38 -4.74 -16.89
C TYR A 109 12.90 -6.13 -17.31
N VAL A 110 12.16 -7.19 -17.00
CA VAL A 110 12.52 -8.56 -17.36
C VAL A 110 12.53 -8.74 -18.87
N ASN A 111 11.50 -8.28 -19.59
CA ASN A 111 11.43 -8.38 -21.04
C ASN A 111 12.56 -7.62 -21.74
N LYS A 112 12.90 -6.41 -21.27
CA LYS A 112 14.03 -5.65 -21.82
C LYS A 112 15.36 -6.41 -21.66
N ARG A 113 15.57 -7.05 -20.51
CA ARG A 113 16.80 -7.80 -20.22
C ARG A 113 16.87 -9.11 -21.00
N ILE A 114 15.77 -9.85 -21.12
CA ILE A 114 15.66 -11.07 -21.93
C ILE A 114 15.91 -10.75 -23.40
N ASN A 115 15.24 -9.73 -23.95
CA ASN A 115 15.41 -9.32 -25.34
C ASN A 115 16.86 -8.91 -25.64
N GLY A 116 17.51 -8.19 -24.71
CA GLY A 116 18.92 -7.86 -24.82
C GLY A 116 19.83 -9.09 -24.89
N ILE A 117 19.57 -10.11 -24.05
CA ILE A 117 20.32 -11.37 -24.05
C ILE A 117 20.07 -12.15 -25.36
N GLN A 118 18.82 -12.27 -25.81
CA GLN A 118 18.48 -12.93 -27.07
C GLN A 118 19.15 -12.29 -28.28
N LEU A 119 19.25 -10.96 -28.31
CA LEU A 119 19.89 -10.22 -29.40
C LEU A 119 21.38 -10.58 -29.51
N VAL A 120 22.08 -10.63 -28.36
CA VAL A 120 23.51 -10.97 -28.30
C VAL A 120 23.77 -12.42 -28.75
N ILE A 121 22.96 -13.36 -28.28
CA ILE A 121 23.09 -14.77 -28.68
C ILE A 121 22.84 -14.94 -30.18
N SER A 122 21.82 -14.25 -30.72
CA SER A 122 21.47 -14.33 -32.14
C SER A 122 22.56 -13.75 -33.04
N SER A 123 23.19 -12.63 -32.67
CA SER A 123 24.30 -12.07 -33.43
C SER A 123 25.52 -12.99 -33.46
N ASP A 124 25.83 -13.64 -32.33
CA ASP A 124 26.96 -14.57 -32.25
C ASP A 124 26.73 -15.83 -33.10
N ILE A 125 25.53 -16.42 -33.04
CA ILE A 125 25.17 -17.58 -33.87
C ILE A 125 25.20 -17.23 -35.36
N ASN A 126 24.58 -16.11 -35.74
CA ASN A 126 24.56 -15.68 -37.14
C ASN A 126 25.98 -15.39 -37.66
N GLY A 127 26.85 -14.80 -36.85
CA GLY A 127 28.26 -14.61 -37.21
C GLY A 127 28.99 -15.92 -37.47
N ILE A 128 28.75 -16.95 -36.66
CA ILE A 128 29.33 -18.29 -36.82
C ILE A 128 28.80 -18.98 -38.09
N VAL A 129 27.49 -18.97 -38.30
CA VAL A 129 26.83 -19.65 -39.43
C VAL A 129 27.12 -18.95 -40.76
N ALA A 130 27.14 -17.62 -40.78
CA ALA A 130 27.33 -16.87 -42.02
C ALA A 130 28.79 -16.82 -42.49
N ASN A 131 29.75 -16.76 -41.55
CA ASN A 131 31.15 -16.49 -41.91
C ASN A 131 32.08 -17.67 -41.61
N THR A 132 31.97 -18.29 -40.44
CA THR A 132 32.94 -19.31 -40.02
C THR A 132 32.71 -20.64 -40.74
N ILE A 133 31.47 -21.12 -40.79
CA ILE A 133 31.14 -22.40 -41.43
C ILE A 133 31.39 -22.36 -42.95
N PRO A 134 30.88 -21.37 -43.72
CA PRO A 134 31.00 -21.38 -45.17
C PRO A 134 32.44 -21.18 -45.64
N ASN A 135 33.23 -20.37 -44.94
CA ASN A 135 34.66 -20.20 -45.27
C ASN A 135 35.45 -21.48 -45.01
N THR A 136 35.14 -22.20 -43.93
CA THR A 136 35.77 -23.50 -43.63
C THR A 136 35.40 -24.53 -44.70
N VAL A 137 34.11 -24.62 -45.07
CA VAL A 137 33.63 -25.54 -46.12
C VAL A 137 34.19 -25.19 -47.50
N LYS A 138 34.26 -23.91 -47.86
CA LYS A 138 34.82 -23.45 -49.14
C LYS A 138 36.31 -23.75 -49.24
N THR A 139 37.06 -23.53 -48.15
CA THR A 139 38.48 -23.90 -48.06
C THR A 139 38.63 -25.41 -48.25
N LEU A 140 37.78 -26.21 -47.60
CA LEU A 140 37.76 -27.66 -47.74
C LEU A 140 37.47 -28.14 -49.17
N MET A 141 36.43 -27.58 -49.80
CA MET A 141 36.07 -27.94 -51.18
C MET A 141 37.20 -27.60 -52.16
N ASN A 142 37.83 -26.43 -52.01
CA ASN A 142 38.94 -26.04 -52.88
C ASN A 142 40.16 -26.98 -52.73
N GLU A 143 40.45 -27.43 -51.51
CA GLU A 143 41.56 -28.35 -51.26
C GLU A 143 41.25 -29.79 -51.73
N MET A 144 40.01 -30.27 -51.56
CA MET A 144 39.58 -31.57 -52.11
C MET A 144 39.58 -31.60 -53.65
N ILE A 145 39.23 -30.48 -54.29
CA ILE A 145 39.25 -30.36 -55.76
C ILE A 145 40.70 -30.43 -56.27
N LYS A 146 41.66 -29.78 -55.60
CA LYS A 146 43.09 -29.90 -55.96
C LYS A 146 43.58 -31.34 -55.84
N GLU A 147 43.21 -32.05 -54.77
CA GLU A 147 43.62 -33.44 -54.54
C GLU A 147 43.12 -34.41 -55.62
N LYS A 148 41.92 -34.20 -56.17
CA LYS A 148 41.37 -35.05 -57.24
C LYS A 148 41.92 -34.77 -58.64
N ILE A 149 42.57 -33.62 -58.87
CA ILE A 149 43.09 -33.23 -60.18
C ILE A 149 44.52 -33.75 -60.39
N ASP A 150 45.27 -34.00 -59.32
CA ASP A 150 46.62 -34.55 -59.38
C ASP A 150 46.59 -36.08 -59.13
N ASP A 151 46.58 -36.88 -60.20
CA ASP A 151 46.66 -38.36 -60.19
C ASP A 151 48.05 -38.90 -59.74
N ASN A 152 48.60 -38.37 -58.64
CA ASN A 152 49.92 -38.76 -58.15
C ASN A 152 49.80 -39.65 -56.89
N PRO A 153 50.12 -40.96 -56.96
CA PRO A 153 49.96 -41.89 -55.84
C PRO A 153 50.89 -41.64 -54.63
N HIS A 154 51.74 -40.61 -54.67
CA HIS A 154 52.47 -40.09 -53.51
C HIS A 154 51.71 -38.99 -52.72
N ALA A 155 50.48 -38.63 -53.11
CA ALA A 155 49.66 -37.55 -52.52
C ALA A 155 49.13 -37.79 -51.09
N ASN A 156 49.50 -38.90 -50.44
CA ASN A 156 49.06 -39.22 -49.08
C ASN A 156 49.46 -38.15 -48.03
N GLY A 157 50.54 -37.40 -48.24
CA GLY A 157 50.97 -36.36 -47.29
C GLY A 157 50.06 -35.14 -47.23
N THR A 158 49.51 -34.71 -48.38
CA THR A 158 48.67 -33.50 -48.47
C THR A 158 47.26 -33.77 -47.94
N SER A 159 46.73 -34.97 -48.20
CA SER A 159 45.44 -35.44 -47.65
C SER A 159 45.47 -35.49 -46.11
N ILE A 160 46.56 -36.01 -45.53
CA ILE A 160 46.77 -36.06 -44.08
C ILE A 160 46.94 -34.66 -43.48
N TYR A 161 47.63 -33.75 -44.15
CA TYR A 161 47.80 -32.37 -43.68
C TYR A 161 46.45 -31.60 -43.66
N ASN A 162 45.62 -31.82 -44.67
CA ASN A 162 44.28 -31.24 -44.76
C ASN A 162 43.33 -31.82 -43.70
N LEU A 163 43.35 -33.13 -43.46
CA LEU A 163 42.64 -33.77 -42.34
C LEU A 163 43.11 -33.24 -40.98
N THR A 164 44.42 -33.02 -40.81
CA THR A 164 44.98 -32.46 -39.56
C THR A 164 44.46 -31.03 -39.33
N THR A 165 44.40 -30.22 -40.38
CA THR A 165 43.85 -28.85 -40.31
C THR A 165 42.36 -28.86 -39.98
N GLN A 166 41.59 -29.80 -40.53
CA GLN A 166 40.18 -30.01 -40.18
C GLN A 166 40.00 -30.39 -38.70
N ILE A 167 40.82 -31.32 -38.20
CA ILE A 167 40.79 -31.75 -36.80
C ILE A 167 41.06 -30.56 -35.88
N HIS A 168 42.05 -29.72 -36.18
CA HIS A 168 42.33 -28.52 -35.39
C HIS A 168 41.17 -27.51 -35.43
N ALA A 169 40.55 -27.29 -36.58
CA ALA A 169 39.39 -26.40 -36.69
C ALA A 169 38.19 -26.92 -35.87
N MET A 170 37.91 -28.23 -35.93
CA MET A 170 36.86 -28.86 -35.13
C MET A 170 37.17 -28.78 -33.62
N GLN A 171 38.42 -29.02 -33.21
CA GLN A 171 38.83 -28.87 -31.81
C GLN A 171 38.68 -27.43 -31.31
N SER A 172 38.98 -26.44 -32.16
CA SER A 172 38.77 -25.02 -31.86
C SER A 172 37.28 -24.70 -31.68
N LEU A 173 36.42 -25.23 -32.57
CA LEU A 173 34.98 -25.06 -32.46
C LEU A 173 34.43 -25.70 -31.19
N THR A 174 34.83 -26.93 -30.87
CA THR A 174 34.46 -27.63 -29.63
C THR A 174 34.89 -26.84 -28.39
N SER A 175 36.11 -26.28 -28.40
CA SER A 175 36.60 -25.46 -27.29
C SER A 175 35.74 -24.20 -27.08
N ARG A 176 35.29 -23.59 -28.17
CA ARG A 176 34.45 -22.39 -28.12
C ARG A 176 33.00 -22.70 -27.71
N ILE A 177 32.45 -23.85 -28.10
CA ILE A 177 31.16 -24.35 -27.61
C ILE A 177 31.22 -24.54 -26.08
N ASN A 178 32.24 -25.23 -25.58
CA ASN A 178 32.42 -25.44 -24.15
C ASN A 178 32.56 -24.12 -23.36
N GLN A 179 33.16 -23.08 -23.96
CA GLN A 179 33.21 -21.75 -23.35
C GLN A 179 31.85 -21.06 -23.30
N LEU A 180 31.02 -21.22 -24.33
CA LEU A 180 29.66 -20.68 -24.38
C LEU A 180 28.75 -21.38 -23.36
N GLU A 181 28.85 -22.70 -23.22
CA GLU A 181 28.13 -23.47 -22.20
C GLU A 181 28.47 -22.98 -20.78
N LYS A 182 29.77 -22.80 -20.48
CA LYS A 182 30.20 -22.24 -19.19
C LYS A 182 29.67 -20.83 -18.92
N LYS A 183 29.61 -19.98 -19.95
CA LYS A 183 29.02 -18.63 -19.84
C LYS A 183 27.52 -18.70 -19.59
N LEU A 184 26.82 -19.62 -20.25
CA LEU A 184 25.39 -19.85 -20.05
C LEU A 184 25.11 -20.31 -18.61
N ASP A 185 25.85 -21.28 -18.10
CA ASP A 185 25.72 -21.76 -16.71
C ASP A 185 25.98 -20.65 -15.69
N SER A 186 27.00 -19.82 -15.94
CA SER A 186 27.31 -18.66 -15.08
C SER A 186 26.16 -17.65 -15.07
N ASN A 187 25.57 -17.37 -16.24
CA ASN A 187 24.42 -16.46 -16.36
C ASN A 187 23.17 -17.03 -15.69
N VAL A 188 22.90 -18.33 -15.84
CA VAL A 188 21.80 -19.01 -15.15
C VAL A 188 21.99 -18.91 -13.64
N THR A 189 23.19 -19.18 -13.13
CA THR A 189 23.54 -19.08 -11.70
C THR A 189 23.34 -17.65 -11.16
N LEU A 190 23.75 -16.64 -11.93
CA LEU A 190 23.54 -15.23 -11.58
C LEU A 190 22.05 -14.89 -11.51
N LEU A 191 21.25 -15.37 -12.48
CA LEU A 191 19.81 -15.15 -12.53
C LEU A 191 19.12 -15.78 -11.31
N THR A 192 19.44 -17.04 -10.99
CA THR A 192 18.93 -17.75 -9.81
C THR A 192 19.28 -16.99 -8.53
N THR A 193 20.51 -16.48 -8.42
CA THR A 193 20.93 -15.67 -7.26
C THR A 193 20.11 -14.37 -7.14
N ILE A 194 19.86 -13.69 -8.25
CA ILE A 194 19.04 -12.47 -8.28
C ILE A 194 17.61 -12.78 -7.83
N VAL A 195 17.00 -13.86 -8.32
CA VAL A 195 15.64 -14.29 -7.95
C VAL A 195 15.57 -14.60 -6.45
N MET A 196 16.50 -15.41 -5.93
CA MET A 196 16.54 -15.75 -4.49
C MET A 196 16.71 -14.51 -3.59
N ASN A 197 17.52 -13.54 -4.01
CA ASN A 197 17.70 -12.29 -3.25
C ASN A 197 16.46 -11.40 -3.30
N PHE A 198 15.73 -11.40 -4.41
CA PHE A 198 14.46 -10.68 -4.52
C PHE A 198 13.41 -11.29 -3.59
N GLU A 199 13.22 -12.62 -3.63
CA GLU A 199 12.29 -13.35 -2.77
C GLU A 199 12.57 -13.08 -1.28
N ARG A 200 13.84 -13.17 -0.87
CA ARG A 200 14.24 -12.87 0.52
C ARG A 200 13.86 -11.45 0.95
N ARG A 201 14.16 -10.45 0.11
CA ARG A 201 13.84 -9.04 0.41
C ARG A 201 12.33 -8.80 0.45
N PHE A 202 11.57 -9.50 -0.38
CA PHE A 202 10.12 -9.44 -0.39
C PHE A 202 9.55 -10.02 0.92
N ASP A 203 10.03 -11.17 1.36
CA ASP A 203 9.63 -11.78 2.63
C ASP A 203 9.94 -10.87 3.83
N ASP A 204 11.13 -10.27 3.85
CA ASP A 204 11.53 -9.33 4.91
C ASP A 204 10.61 -8.10 4.93
N TYR A 205 10.25 -7.56 3.76
CA TYR A 205 9.30 -6.46 3.65
C TYR A 205 7.92 -6.83 4.19
N VAL A 206 7.38 -7.99 3.80
CA VAL A 206 6.08 -8.49 4.29
C VAL A 206 6.09 -8.68 5.80
N LYS A 207 7.17 -9.27 6.36
CA LYS A 207 7.34 -9.41 7.82
C LYS A 207 7.38 -8.06 8.53
N HIS A 208 8.11 -7.09 7.98
CA HIS A 208 8.21 -5.75 8.56
C HIS A 208 6.84 -5.06 8.58
N MET A 209 6.09 -5.11 7.47
CA MET A 209 4.75 -4.54 7.37
C MET A 209 3.77 -5.20 8.35
N SER A 210 3.80 -6.53 8.46
CA SER A 210 2.98 -7.27 9.43
C SER A 210 3.30 -6.85 10.88
N GLY A 211 4.59 -6.72 11.23
CA GLY A 211 5.00 -6.24 12.54
C GLY A 211 4.54 -4.80 12.85
N ILE A 212 4.53 -3.91 11.85
CA ILE A 212 3.96 -2.56 12.00
C ILE A 212 2.46 -2.64 12.26
N MET A 213 1.72 -3.49 11.55
CA MET A 213 0.28 -3.66 11.76
C MET A 213 -0.03 -4.17 13.17
N ILE A 214 0.66 -5.20 13.63
CA ILE A 214 0.49 -5.75 14.99
C ILE A 214 0.78 -4.69 16.06
N LYS A 215 1.87 -3.92 15.91
CA LYS A 215 2.20 -2.85 16.87
C LYS A 215 1.14 -1.76 16.91
N ARG A 216 0.57 -1.40 15.76
CA ARG A 216 -0.53 -0.42 15.69
C ARG A 216 -1.79 -0.96 16.37
N GLU A 217 -2.12 -2.23 16.16
CA GLU A 217 -3.26 -2.88 16.81
C GLU A 217 -3.08 -2.96 18.33
N ALA A 218 -1.89 -3.34 18.81
CA ALA A 218 -1.57 -3.36 20.23
C ALA A 218 -1.56 -1.95 20.88
N ALA A 219 -1.06 -0.94 20.16
CA ALA A 219 -1.11 0.45 20.63
C ALA A 219 -2.54 0.98 20.69
N ALA A 220 -3.38 0.64 19.71
CA ALA A 220 -4.81 0.95 19.74
C ALA A 220 -5.49 0.30 20.95
N ALA A 221 -5.23 -1.00 21.20
CA ALA A 221 -5.81 -1.72 22.34
C ALA A 221 -5.38 -1.11 23.70
N THR A 222 -4.10 -0.77 23.88
CA THR A 222 -3.60 -0.17 25.13
C THR A 222 -4.23 1.20 25.38
N THR A 223 -4.40 2.01 24.32
CA THR A 223 -5.04 3.33 24.41
C THR A 223 -6.48 3.19 24.90
N THR A 224 -7.24 2.21 24.38
CA THR A 224 -8.61 1.90 24.82
C THR A 224 -8.68 1.49 26.30
N THR A 225 -7.74 0.66 26.78
CA THR A 225 -7.70 0.21 28.19
C THR A 225 -7.37 1.35 29.15
N THR A 226 -6.47 2.26 28.76
CA THR A 226 -6.08 3.39 29.62
C THR A 226 -7.23 4.39 29.77
N LEU A 227 -7.99 4.62 28.70
CA LEU A 227 -9.20 5.44 28.72
C LEU A 227 -10.29 4.85 29.62
N THR A 228 -10.56 3.54 29.53
CA THR A 228 -11.56 2.86 30.38
C THR A 228 -11.18 2.84 31.87
N THR A 229 -9.88 2.78 32.18
CA THR A 229 -9.42 2.83 33.58
C THR A 229 -9.48 4.25 34.16
N ALA A 230 -9.29 5.28 33.33
CA ALA A 230 -9.41 6.67 33.74
C ALA A 230 -10.87 7.07 34.05
N THR A 231 -11.85 6.58 33.29
CA THR A 231 -13.29 6.77 33.58
C THR A 231 -13.75 6.03 34.83
N SER A 232 -13.25 4.81 35.08
CA SER A 232 -13.58 4.02 36.28
C SER A 232 -13.11 4.65 37.60
N ASN A 233 -11.99 5.39 37.59
CA ASN A 233 -11.44 6.02 38.80
C ASN A 233 -12.00 7.41 39.11
N THR A 234 -12.59 8.10 38.12
CA THR A 234 -13.28 9.38 38.36
C THR A 234 -14.65 9.17 39.02
N ASP A 235 -15.26 8.00 38.86
CA ASP A 235 -16.55 7.62 39.47
C ASP A 235 -16.44 7.15 40.93
N LYS A 236 -15.22 6.99 41.47
CA LYS A 236 -14.97 6.51 42.84
C LYS A 236 -14.49 7.59 43.83
N THR A 237 -14.28 8.81 43.37
CA THR A 237 -13.79 9.93 44.21
C THR A 237 -14.75 11.11 44.33
N MET A 238 -16.01 10.93 43.91
CA MET A 238 -17.15 11.78 44.29
C MET A 238 -18.13 10.99 45.16
#